data_AF-M7PPW6-F1
#
_entry.id   AF-M7PPW6-F1
#
_cell.length_a   1.000
_cell.length_b   1.000
_cell.length_c   1.000
_cell.angle_alpha   90.00
_cell.angle_beta   90.00
_cell.angle_gamma   90.00
#
_symmetry.space_group_name_H-M   'P 1'
#
loop_
_entity.id
_entity.type
_entity.pdbx_description
1 polymer ?
#
loop_
_entity_poly.entity_id
_entity_poly.type
_entity_poly.pdbx_seq_one_letter_code
_entity_poly.pdbx_strand_id
1 'polypeptide(L)'
;MKAKHLLIQHLLIWVLMSPLTVVVAVEDDFVIKQLTNDCFQEWQTRDWRLGEDAARVADMPSYVEAIKRICGASAELFVEGYPVSPFIHQSQRVILPFIFSGQNADVRQWLLNATTDD
;
A
#
# COMPACT_ATOMS: atom_id res chain seq x y z
N MET A 1 -28.12 -63.89 -3.37
CA MET A 1 -27.17 -63.16 -4.24
C MET A 1 -27.60 -61.70 -4.31
N LYS A 2 -27.06 -60.83 -3.45
CA LYS A 2 -27.32 -59.38 -3.40
C LYS A 2 -25.97 -58.68 -3.44
N ALA A 3 -25.53 -58.27 -4.63
CA ALA A 3 -24.34 -57.44 -4.81
C ALA A 3 -24.58 -56.60 -6.05
N LYS A 4 -24.94 -55.32 -5.88
CA LYS A 4 -24.88 -54.27 -6.94
C LYS A 4 -25.25 -52.84 -6.50
N HIS A 5 -25.47 -52.55 -5.21
CA HIS A 5 -25.94 -51.22 -4.76
C HIS A 5 -24.96 -50.40 -3.90
N LEU A 6 -23.65 -50.68 -3.93
CA LEU A 6 -22.68 -50.02 -3.04
C LEU A 6 -21.49 -49.37 -3.77
N LEU A 7 -21.64 -48.99 -5.04
CA LEU A 7 -20.56 -48.34 -5.80
C LEU A 7 -20.88 -46.92 -6.29
N ILE A 8 -22.05 -46.37 -5.95
CA ILE A 8 -22.45 -45.00 -6.30
C ILE A 8 -22.69 -44.20 -5.01
N GLN A 9 -21.71 -44.18 -4.11
CA GLN A 9 -21.74 -43.29 -2.94
C GLN A 9 -20.40 -42.59 -2.68
N HIS A 10 -19.34 -42.95 -3.40
CA HIS A 10 -18.02 -42.34 -3.28
C HIS A 10 -17.71 -41.26 -4.32
N LEU A 11 -18.63 -40.98 -5.26
CA LEU A 11 -18.42 -40.01 -6.34
C LEU A 11 -18.91 -38.57 -6.03
N LEU A 12 -19.49 -38.33 -4.85
CA LEU A 12 -20.11 -37.03 -4.50
C LEU A 12 -19.38 -36.23 -3.41
N ILE A 13 -18.28 -36.73 -2.85
CA ILE A 13 -17.63 -36.09 -1.68
C ILE A 13 -16.35 -35.30 -2.05
N TRP A 14 -15.86 -35.40 -3.28
CA TRP A 14 -14.59 -34.75 -3.67
C TRP A 14 -14.72 -33.31 -4.20
N VAL A 15 -15.93 -32.75 -4.32
CA VAL A 15 -16.12 -31.38 -4.86
C VAL A 15 -16.15 -30.31 -3.76
N LEU A 16 -16.17 -30.68 -2.48
CA LEU A 16 -16.31 -29.72 -1.36
C LEU A 16 -14.99 -29.33 -0.66
N MET A 17 -13.85 -29.87 -1.09
CA MET A 17 -12.53 -29.36 -0.68
C MET A 17 -11.87 -28.62 -1.84
N SER A 18 -12.42 -27.46 -2.19
CA SER A 18 -11.62 -26.42 -2.82
C SER A 18 -11.00 -25.57 -1.71
N PRO A 19 -9.72 -25.75 -1.35
CA PRO A 19 -9.00 -24.80 -0.52
C PRO A 19 -8.60 -23.62 -1.41
N LEU A 20 -9.57 -22.85 -1.92
CA LEU A 20 -9.28 -21.76 -2.86
C LEU A 20 -9.62 -20.36 -2.32
N THR A 21 -9.72 -20.19 -1.00
CA THR A 21 -10.05 -18.87 -0.40
C THR A 21 -9.08 -18.39 0.68
N VAL A 22 -7.94 -19.05 0.88
CA VAL A 22 -6.94 -18.60 1.87
C VAL A 22 -5.56 -18.46 1.23
N VAL A 23 -5.38 -17.54 0.27
CA VAL A 23 -4.04 -17.24 -0.26
C VAL A 23 -3.75 -15.74 -0.50
N VAL A 24 -4.74 -14.85 -0.62
CA VAL A 24 -4.44 -13.50 -1.19
C VAL A 24 -3.83 -12.49 -0.19
N ALA A 25 -4.15 -12.54 1.10
CA ALA A 25 -3.74 -11.46 2.03
C ALA A 25 -2.23 -11.43 2.39
N VAL A 26 -1.51 -12.55 2.24
CA VAL A 26 -0.08 -12.61 2.61
C VAL A 26 0.81 -11.98 1.54
N GLU A 27 0.37 -12.03 0.28
CA GLU A 27 1.10 -11.43 -0.84
C GLU A 27 1.01 -9.90 -0.79
N ASP A 28 -0.20 -9.38 -0.54
CA ASP A 28 -0.46 -7.93 -0.46
C ASP A 28 0.35 -7.26 0.65
N ASP A 29 0.39 -7.84 1.86
CA ASP A 29 1.15 -7.31 2.99
C ASP A 29 2.67 -7.21 2.72
N PHE A 30 3.21 -8.18 1.97
CA PHE A 30 4.61 -8.18 1.56
C PHE A 30 4.87 -7.11 0.51
N VAL A 31 4.01 -7.02 -0.51
CA VAL A 31 4.11 -6.04 -1.60
C VAL A 31 4.00 -4.61 -1.06
N ILE A 32 3.04 -4.35 -0.17
CA ILE A 32 2.86 -3.02 0.46
C ILE A 32 4.12 -2.60 1.21
N LYS A 33 4.73 -3.50 2.00
CA LYS A 33 5.98 -3.20 2.72
C LYS A 33 7.13 -2.91 1.77
N GLN A 34 7.25 -3.68 0.69
CA GLN A 34 8.29 -3.47 -0.31
C GLN A 34 8.13 -2.10 -0.99
N LEU A 35 6.93 -1.80 -1.52
CA LEU A 35 6.65 -0.51 -2.17
C LEU A 35 6.82 0.68 -1.22
N THR A 36 6.43 0.53 0.05
CA THR A 36 6.64 1.56 1.08
C THR A 36 8.13 1.86 1.25
N ASN A 37 8.96 0.81 1.34
CA ASN A 37 10.41 0.97 1.49
C ASN A 37 11.02 1.59 0.24
N ASP A 38 10.66 1.12 -0.95
CA ASP A 38 11.18 1.62 -2.22
C ASP A 38 10.81 3.09 -2.42
N CYS A 39 9.57 3.48 -2.13
CA CYS A 39 9.13 4.87 -2.12
C CYS A 39 9.95 5.74 -1.17
N PHE A 40 10.18 5.26 0.06
CA PHE A 40 10.95 6.01 1.04
C PHE A 40 12.41 6.17 0.62
N GLN A 41 13.03 5.14 0.06
CA GLN A 41 14.41 5.22 -0.47
C GLN A 41 14.49 6.19 -1.66
N GLU A 42 13.54 6.13 -2.60
CA GLU A 42 13.48 7.06 -3.72
C GLU A 42 13.37 8.50 -3.23
N TRP A 43 12.45 8.78 -2.30
CA TRP A 43 12.29 10.12 -1.74
C TRP A 43 13.58 10.69 -1.13
N GLN A 44 14.37 9.86 -0.44
CA GLN A 44 15.65 10.31 0.16
C GLN A 44 16.62 10.85 -0.90
N THR A 45 16.57 10.36 -2.14
CA THR A 45 17.42 10.83 -3.23
C THR A 45 17.11 12.25 -3.68
N ARG A 46 15.92 12.78 -3.31
CA ARG A 46 15.46 14.11 -3.74
C ARG A 46 16.11 15.26 -2.97
N ASP A 47 16.87 14.96 -1.91
CA ASP A 47 17.59 15.93 -1.06
C ASP A 47 16.77 17.17 -0.70
N TRP A 48 15.52 16.95 -0.27
CA TRP A 48 14.64 18.05 0.14
C TRP A 48 15.25 18.82 1.31
N ARG A 49 15.12 20.15 1.26
CA ARG A 49 15.74 21.07 2.22
C ARG A 49 14.70 22.05 2.74
N LEU A 50 14.91 22.55 3.96
CA LEU A 50 13.98 23.48 4.60
C LEU A 50 14.72 24.51 5.46
N GLY A 51 14.10 25.68 5.58
CA GLY A 51 14.63 26.81 6.34
C GLY A 51 15.76 27.54 5.60
N GLU A 52 16.24 28.61 6.23
CA GLU A 52 17.32 29.43 5.69
C GLU A 52 18.66 28.67 5.67
N ASP A 53 18.88 27.79 6.65
CA ASP A 53 20.09 26.97 6.75
C ASP A 53 20.11 25.79 5.76
N ALA A 54 19.07 25.67 4.92
CA ALA A 54 18.93 24.59 3.93
C ALA A 54 19.14 23.19 4.54
N ALA A 55 18.61 23.00 5.75
CA ALA A 55 18.72 21.75 6.50
C ALA A 55 17.98 20.65 5.75
N ARG A 56 18.63 19.49 5.63
CA ARG A 56 18.07 18.35 4.90
C ARG A 56 16.92 17.75 5.71
N VAL A 57 15.75 17.65 5.10
CA VAL A 57 14.55 17.18 5.80
C VAL A 57 14.61 15.69 6.14
N ALA A 58 15.45 14.92 5.43
CA ALA A 58 15.70 13.52 5.75
C ALA A 58 16.38 13.32 7.12
N ASP A 59 16.97 14.37 7.68
CA ASP A 59 17.57 14.36 9.02
C ASP A 59 16.58 14.81 10.11
N MET A 60 15.34 15.15 9.73
CA MET A 60 14.29 15.59 10.64
C MET A 60 13.31 14.43 10.92
N PRO A 61 13.23 13.91 12.16
CA PRO A 61 12.41 12.74 12.46
C PRO A 61 10.92 12.91 12.11
N SER A 62 10.35 14.10 12.30
CA SER A 62 8.96 14.39 11.97
C SER A 62 8.68 14.26 10.46
N TYR A 63 9.60 14.73 9.61
CA TYR A 63 9.50 14.57 8.17
C TYR A 63 9.62 13.11 7.76
N VAL A 64 10.59 12.38 8.33
CA VAL A 64 10.80 10.97 8.04
C VAL A 64 9.54 10.15 8.32
N GLU A 65 8.93 10.31 9.49
CA GLU A 65 7.73 9.57 9.85
C GLU A 65 6.51 9.94 9.00
N ALA A 66 6.38 11.23 8.64
CA ALA A 66 5.33 11.67 7.74
C ALA A 66 5.49 11.10 6.32
N ILE A 67 6.71 11.07 5.78
CA ILE A 67 6.96 10.54 4.45
C ILE A 67 6.72 9.02 4.42
N LYS A 68 7.16 8.28 5.45
CA LYS A 68 6.83 6.86 5.58
C LYS A 68 5.32 6.63 5.57
N ARG A 69 4.56 7.50 6.24
CA ARG A 69 3.09 7.45 6.24
C ARG A 69 2.50 7.61 4.85
N ILE A 70 3.00 8.58 4.09
CA ILE A 70 2.56 8.85 2.71
C ILE A 70 2.92 7.69 1.78
N CYS A 71 4.14 7.16 1.88
CA CYS A 71 4.57 6.00 1.10
C CYS A 71 3.70 4.77 1.42
N GLY A 72 3.39 4.53 2.70
CA GLY A 72 2.50 3.44 3.11
C GLY A 72 1.10 3.58 2.54
N ALA A 73 0.48 4.76 2.69
CA ALA A 73 -0.83 5.04 2.14
C ALA A 73 -0.88 4.93 0.60
N SER A 74 0.18 5.38 -0.09
CA SER A 74 0.29 5.28 -1.55
C SER A 74 0.42 3.83 -2.01
N ALA A 75 1.21 3.02 -1.30
CA ALA A 75 1.37 1.59 -1.58
C ALA A 75 0.06 0.81 -1.36
N GLU A 76 -0.65 1.07 -0.25
CA GLU A 76 -1.97 0.47 0.01
C GLU A 76 -2.96 0.81 -1.11
N LEU A 77 -3.10 2.09 -1.47
CA LEU A 77 -4.02 2.54 -2.52
C LEU A 77 -3.67 1.94 -3.88
N PHE A 78 -2.37 1.82 -4.20
CA PHE A 78 -1.92 1.19 -5.44
C PHE A 78 -2.29 -0.31 -5.50
N VAL A 79 -2.06 -1.05 -4.41
CA VAL A 79 -2.41 -2.48 -4.32
C VAL A 79 -3.92 -2.69 -4.34
N GLU A 80 -4.69 -1.78 -3.73
CA GLU A 80 -6.16 -1.75 -3.80
C GLU A 80 -6.70 -1.42 -5.21
N GLY A 81 -5.84 -1.03 -6.16
CA GLY A 81 -6.20 -0.77 -7.56
C GLY A 81 -6.67 0.67 -7.85
N TYR A 82 -6.47 1.61 -6.92
CA TYR A 82 -6.71 3.02 -7.19
C TYR A 82 -5.65 3.58 -8.15
N PRO A 83 -5.97 4.64 -8.93
CA PRO A 83 -5.03 5.26 -9.87
C PRO A 83 -3.97 6.14 -9.18
N VAL A 84 -3.41 5.66 -8.06
CA VAL A 84 -2.43 6.35 -7.24
C VAL A 84 -1.07 5.69 -7.46
N SER A 85 -0.04 6.47 -7.81
CA SER A 85 1.34 5.97 -7.88
C SER A 85 1.81 5.49 -6.50
N PRO A 86 2.54 4.36 -6.40
CA PRO A 86 3.14 3.97 -5.13
C PRO A 86 4.34 4.86 -4.73
N PHE A 87 4.77 5.76 -5.62
CA PHE A 87 5.89 6.70 -5.40
C PHE A 87 5.40 8.14 -5.30
N ILE A 88 6.12 8.94 -4.51
CA ILE A 88 5.86 10.38 -4.37
C ILE A 88 6.33 11.08 -5.65
N HIS A 89 5.44 11.68 -6.43
CA HIS A 89 5.81 12.50 -7.59
C HIS A 89 5.68 13.99 -7.31
N GLN A 90 4.89 14.36 -6.32
CA GLN A 90 4.58 15.74 -5.99
C GLN A 90 5.79 16.46 -5.39
N SER A 91 5.84 17.78 -5.57
CA SER A 91 6.87 18.61 -4.95
C SER A 91 6.72 18.70 -3.43
N GLN A 92 7.81 19.02 -2.74
CA GLN A 92 7.81 19.28 -1.30
C GLN A 92 6.71 20.26 -0.87
N ARG A 93 6.44 21.30 -1.67
CA ARG A 93 5.42 22.33 -1.38
C ARG A 93 4.01 21.74 -1.34
N VAL A 94 3.70 20.82 -2.24
CA VAL A 94 2.38 20.19 -2.32
C VAL A 94 2.15 19.27 -1.13
N ILE A 95 3.20 18.59 -0.68
CA ILE A 95 3.10 17.58 0.38
C ILE A 95 3.20 18.21 1.78
N LEU A 96 3.86 19.36 1.92
CA LEU A 96 4.14 20.02 3.20
C LEU A 96 2.92 20.14 4.14
N PRO A 97 1.71 20.52 3.68
CA PRO A 97 0.54 20.60 4.55
C PRO A 97 0.20 19.26 5.21
N PHE A 98 0.38 18.15 4.50
CA PHE A 98 0.04 16.79 4.94
C PHE A 98 1.10 16.16 5.85
N ILE A 99 2.34 16.66 5.76
CA ILE A 99 3.45 16.23 6.64
C ILE A 99 3.11 16.53 8.11
N PHE A 100 2.39 17.61 8.36
CA PHE A 100 2.06 18.07 9.71
C PHE A 100 0.59 17.85 10.11
N SER A 101 -0.29 17.49 9.18
CA SER A 101 -1.74 17.50 9.42
C SER A 101 -2.42 16.14 9.58
N GLY A 102 -1.80 15.02 9.23
CA GLY A 102 -2.59 13.84 8.86
C GLY A 102 -2.50 12.60 9.75
N GLN A 103 -3.65 12.11 10.21
CA GLN A 103 -3.83 10.67 10.42
C GLN A 103 -3.76 9.95 9.05
N ASN A 104 -3.56 8.62 9.03
CA ASN A 104 -3.50 7.87 7.75
C ASN A 104 -4.72 8.10 6.84
N ALA A 105 -5.91 8.24 7.43
CA ALA A 105 -7.14 8.48 6.68
C ALA A 105 -7.10 9.80 5.89
N ASP A 106 -6.56 10.87 6.49
CA ASP A 106 -6.46 12.18 5.86
C ASP A 106 -5.48 12.15 4.68
N VAL A 107 -4.35 11.45 4.85
CA VAL A 107 -3.35 11.24 3.80
C VAL A 107 -3.95 10.47 2.62
N ARG A 108 -4.67 9.37 2.90
CA ARG A 108 -5.34 8.57 1.87
C ARG A 108 -6.38 9.40 1.09
N GLN A 109 -7.22 10.16 1.79
CA GLN A 109 -8.23 10.99 1.14
C GLN A 109 -7.59 12.06 0.24
N TRP A 110 -6.51 12.68 0.70
CA TRP A 110 -5.76 13.63 -0.12
C TRP A 110 -5.17 12.98 -1.38
N LEU A 111 -4.53 11.82 -1.26
CA LEU A 111 -3.94 11.09 -2.40
C LEU A 111 -5.00 10.78 -3.46
N LEU A 112 -6.19 10.36 -3.05
CA LEU A 112 -7.31 10.09 -3.94
C LEU A 112 -7.74 11.36 -4.69
N ASN A 113 -7.94 12.47 -3.97
CA ASN A 113 -8.34 13.75 -4.59
C ASN A 113 -7.27 14.30 -5.54
N ALA A 114 -5.98 14.08 -5.25
CA ALA A 114 -4.88 14.54 -6.09
C ALA A 114 -4.82 13.83 -7.46
N THR A 115 -5.52 12.69 -7.63
CA THR A 115 -5.57 11.92 -8.88
C THR A 115 -6.84 12.18 -9.71
N THR A 116 -7.78 12.97 -9.20
CA THR A 116 -9.04 13.30 -9.89
C THR A 116 -9.00 14.63 -10.63
N ASP A 117 -7.90 15.38 -10.52
CA ASP A 117 -7.71 16.70 -11.12
C ASP A 117 -6.95 16.70 -12.47
N ASP A 118 -6.61 15.51 -12.99
CA ASP A 118 -6.04 15.27 -14.33
C ASP A 118 -7.12 14.83 -15.34
#